data_AF-D3HSK6-F1
#
_entry.id   AF-D3HSK6-F1
#
_cell.length_a   1.000
_cell.length_b   1.000
_cell.length_c   1.000
_cell.angle_alpha   90.00
_cell.angle_beta   90.00
_cell.angle_gamma   90.00
#
_symmetry.space_group_name_H-M   'P 1'
#
loop_
_entity.id
_entity.type
_entity.pdbx_description
1 polymer ?
#
loop_
_entity_poly.entity_id
_entity_poly.type
_entity_poly.pdbx_seq_one_letter_code
_entity_poly.pdbx_strand_id
1 'polypeptide(L)'
;MNGDEVNNELSHWFSTYGAITAERILGKYQVKLEYAELVEAVKTPTSLYHHLVQVPLRNVLNGIIMDQANDYHVYAQKLFIDYLLSGESAKDEEAQGAVTREALERERQQLISLGDEFHKIHGQHDYLIAESQSVLIKVSQMFNSEMEKAINALKSPLKTANFSGPKSEIRKAIRHALIYCNLMNNQTQENKFQFIEKMNEIFKVSLNQDLKARMVLNLEKIFKIESDFDEQIKEYFVKAKEITELANSFRDQFYNTILRVIDLLKFLPDYKIDPAQDAINREALYFDKTIGATR
;
A
#
# COMPACT_ATOMS: atom_id res chain seq x y z
N MET A 1 25.47 -10.86 -10.18
CA MET A 1 24.65 -9.74 -10.68
C MET A 1 23.28 -9.92 -10.07
N ASN A 2 22.90 -8.95 -9.26
CA ASN A 2 21.83 -9.01 -8.27
C ASN A 2 20.49 -9.27 -8.94
N GLY A 3 19.89 -10.42 -8.62
CA GLY A 3 18.46 -10.60 -8.81
C GLY A 3 17.78 -9.72 -7.78
N ASP A 4 17.07 -8.70 -8.25
CA ASP A 4 16.14 -7.96 -7.41
C ASP A 4 15.25 -8.98 -6.70
N GLU A 5 15.30 -8.98 -5.37
CA GLU A 5 14.36 -9.71 -4.53
C GLU A 5 12.96 -9.19 -4.91
N VAL A 6 12.28 -9.95 -5.76
CA VAL A 6 10.91 -9.66 -6.18
C VAL A 6 10.06 -9.65 -4.91
N ASN A 7 9.76 -8.45 -4.42
CA ASN A 7 8.76 -8.08 -3.40
C ASN A 7 7.84 -9.24 -2.98
N ASN A 8 8.37 -10.15 -2.16
CA ASN A 8 7.66 -11.36 -1.75
C ASN A 8 6.61 -11.05 -0.66
N GLU A 9 6.58 -9.81 -0.16
CA GLU A 9 5.59 -9.32 0.80
C GLU A 9 4.17 -9.30 0.21
N LEU A 10 4.01 -9.01 -1.09
CA LEU A 10 2.70 -8.93 -1.76
C LEU A 10 2.19 -10.29 -2.24
N SER A 11 3.08 -11.25 -2.53
CA SER A 11 2.70 -12.58 -3.04
C SER A 11 1.98 -13.42 -1.97
N HIS A 12 2.35 -13.26 -0.70
CA HIS A 12 1.67 -13.87 0.46
C HIS A 12 0.35 -13.19 0.83
N TRP A 13 0.08 -12.00 0.30
CA TRP A 13 -1.09 -11.18 0.67
C TRP A 13 -2.34 -11.43 -0.16
N PHE A 14 -2.26 -12.28 -1.20
CA PHE A 14 -3.40 -12.62 -2.07
C PHE A 14 -4.43 -13.56 -1.42
N SER A 15 -4.77 -13.25 -0.18
CA SER A 15 -5.97 -13.69 0.53
C SER A 15 -7.22 -13.03 -0.06
N THR A 16 -8.40 -13.51 0.33
CA THR A 16 -9.69 -12.87 -0.03
C THR A 16 -9.72 -11.38 0.34
N TYR A 17 -9.05 -10.98 1.42
CA TYR A 17 -8.94 -9.58 1.84
C TYR A 17 -8.10 -8.75 0.86
N GLY A 18 -6.95 -9.29 0.41
CA GLY A 18 -6.11 -8.64 -0.59
C GLY A 18 -6.84 -8.44 -1.92
N ALA A 19 -7.59 -9.47 -2.37
CA ALA A 19 -8.39 -9.39 -3.59
C ALA A 19 -9.49 -8.31 -3.50
N ILE A 20 -10.24 -8.26 -2.39
CA ILE A 20 -11.28 -7.23 -2.17
C ILE A 20 -10.67 -5.84 -2.10
N THR A 21 -9.51 -5.70 -1.46
CA THR A 21 -8.80 -4.41 -1.34
C THR A 21 -8.32 -3.93 -2.71
N ALA A 22 -7.70 -4.81 -3.49
CA ALA A 22 -7.28 -4.50 -4.85
C ALA A 22 -8.46 -4.15 -5.76
N GLU A 23 -9.58 -4.89 -5.67
CA GLU A 23 -10.82 -4.59 -6.39
C GLU A 23 -11.34 -3.18 -6.06
N ARG A 24 -11.37 -2.81 -4.78
CA ARG A 24 -11.82 -1.47 -4.34
C ARG A 24 -10.88 -0.37 -4.84
N ILE A 25 -9.56 -0.59 -4.80
CA ILE A 25 -8.57 0.38 -5.30
C ILE A 25 -8.77 0.59 -6.80
N LEU A 26 -8.76 -0.49 -7.59
CA LEU A 26 -8.99 -0.42 -9.05
C LEU A 26 -10.36 0.16 -9.39
N GLY A 27 -11.38 -0.12 -8.57
CA GLY A 27 -12.72 0.46 -8.70
C GLY A 27 -12.72 1.99 -8.61
N LYS A 28 -11.92 2.59 -7.72
CA LYS A 28 -11.74 4.06 -7.66
C LYS A 28 -11.14 4.63 -8.95
N TYR A 29 -10.32 3.83 -9.63
CA TYR A 29 -9.72 4.17 -10.93
C TYR A 29 -10.61 3.84 -12.13
N GLN A 30 -11.87 3.45 -11.90
CA GLN A 30 -12.83 3.00 -12.92
C GLN A 30 -12.35 1.78 -13.71
N VAL A 31 -11.44 0.99 -13.13
CA VAL A 31 -10.98 -0.28 -13.68
C VAL A 31 -11.80 -1.40 -13.04
N LYS A 32 -12.61 -2.08 -13.87
CA LYS A 32 -13.41 -3.23 -13.45
C LYS A 32 -12.93 -4.48 -14.18
N LEU A 33 -12.34 -5.42 -13.45
CA LEU A 33 -11.87 -6.72 -13.97
C LEU A 33 -12.80 -7.83 -13.47
N GLU A 34 -12.93 -8.91 -14.23
CA GLU A 34 -13.57 -10.13 -13.72
C GLU A 34 -12.68 -10.74 -12.62
N TYR A 35 -13.25 -11.45 -11.64
CA TYR A 35 -12.49 -11.94 -10.47
C TYR A 35 -11.24 -12.76 -10.86
N ALA A 36 -11.35 -13.65 -11.85
CA ALA A 36 -10.22 -14.45 -12.32
C ALA A 36 -9.11 -13.57 -12.94
N GLU A 37 -9.49 -12.56 -13.72
CA GLU A 37 -8.55 -11.60 -14.31
C GLU A 37 -7.92 -10.71 -13.25
N LEU A 38 -8.68 -10.27 -12.24
CA LEU A 38 -8.18 -9.46 -11.12
C LEU A 38 -7.09 -10.20 -10.34
N VAL A 39 -7.33 -11.47 -10.02
CA VAL A 39 -6.38 -12.30 -9.27
C VAL A 39 -5.08 -12.43 -10.04
N GLU A 40 -5.16 -12.71 -11.35
CA GLU A 40 -3.98 -12.84 -12.18
C GLU A 40 -3.26 -11.49 -12.35
N ALA A 41 -4.01 -10.43 -12.66
CA ALA A 41 -3.49 -9.10 -12.93
C ALA A 41 -2.64 -8.54 -11.79
N VAL A 42 -3.03 -8.82 -10.55
CA VAL A 42 -2.30 -8.30 -9.38
C VAL A 42 -1.24 -9.30 -8.90
N LYS A 43 -1.30 -10.58 -9.27
CA LYS A 43 -0.21 -11.53 -9.01
C LYS A 43 0.96 -11.35 -9.97
N THR A 44 0.68 -10.95 -11.21
CA THR A 44 1.70 -10.79 -12.25
C THR A 44 2.47 -9.49 -12.03
N PRO A 45 3.75 -9.54 -11.62
CA PRO A 45 4.50 -8.34 -11.25
C PRO A 45 4.70 -7.39 -12.42
N THR A 46 4.67 -7.91 -13.65
CA THR A 46 4.88 -7.12 -14.87
C THR A 46 3.60 -6.50 -15.41
N SER A 47 2.44 -6.72 -14.78
CA SER A 47 1.18 -6.16 -15.24
C SER A 47 1.03 -4.70 -14.81
N LEU A 48 0.50 -3.86 -15.70
CA LEU A 48 0.10 -2.49 -15.35
C LEU A 48 -0.82 -2.45 -14.12
N TYR A 49 -1.71 -3.43 -13.95
CA TYR A 49 -2.65 -3.48 -12.83
C TYR A 49 -1.97 -3.76 -11.49
N HIS A 50 -0.90 -4.57 -11.50
CA HIS A 50 -0.07 -4.80 -10.32
C HIS A 50 0.56 -3.47 -9.86
N HIS A 51 1.19 -2.74 -10.78
CA HIS A 51 1.83 -1.46 -10.48
C HIS A 51 0.81 -0.39 -10.04
N LEU A 52 -0.39 -0.37 -10.63
CA LEU A 52 -1.48 0.53 -10.22
C LEU A 52 -1.91 0.36 -8.75
N VAL A 53 -1.84 -0.86 -8.21
CA VAL A 53 -2.25 -1.12 -6.82
C VAL A 53 -1.08 -1.14 -5.84
N GLN A 54 0.16 -1.27 -6.31
CA GLN A 54 1.34 -1.45 -5.47
C GLN A 54 1.52 -0.32 -4.44
N VAL A 55 1.47 0.94 -4.87
CA VAL A 55 1.62 2.10 -3.97
C VAL A 55 0.45 2.21 -2.98
N PRO A 56 -0.83 2.19 -3.41
CA PRO A 56 -1.96 2.21 -2.49
C PRO A 56 -1.96 1.06 -1.47
N LEU A 57 -1.61 -0.16 -1.90
CA LEU A 57 -1.55 -1.32 -1.01
C LEU A 57 -0.49 -1.13 0.08
N ARG A 58 0.67 -0.58 -0.29
CA ARG A 58 1.71 -0.27 0.70
C ARG A 58 1.26 0.78 1.70
N ASN A 59 0.56 1.82 1.26
CA ASN A 59 0.00 2.83 2.17
C ASN A 59 -1.09 2.24 3.09
N VAL A 60 -1.87 1.27 2.61
CA VAL A 60 -2.80 0.52 3.49
C VAL A 60 -2.04 -0.24 4.57
N LEU A 61 -0.93 -0.91 4.21
CA LEU A 61 -0.08 -1.60 5.19
C LEU A 61 0.54 -0.63 6.19
N ASN A 62 1.05 0.52 5.73
CA ASN A 62 1.59 1.57 6.58
C ASN A 62 0.54 2.07 7.57
N GLY A 63 -0.70 2.28 7.10
CA GLY A 63 -1.83 2.64 7.98
C GLY A 63 -2.03 1.63 9.10
N ILE A 64 -2.02 0.33 8.81
CA ILE A 64 -2.16 -0.73 9.82
C ILE A 64 -1.01 -0.69 10.85
N ILE A 65 0.24 -0.53 10.40
CA ILE A 65 1.40 -0.44 11.30
C ILE A 65 1.31 0.81 12.18
N MET A 66 0.91 1.94 11.60
CA MET A 66 0.71 3.19 12.32
C MET A 66 -0.41 3.08 13.35
N ASP A 67 -1.53 2.43 13.02
CA ASP A 67 -2.62 2.19 13.96
C ASP A 67 -2.14 1.37 15.17
N GLN A 68 -1.34 0.32 14.94
CA GLN A 68 -0.70 -0.45 16.01
C GLN A 68 0.25 0.39 16.87
N ALA A 69 1.06 1.24 16.24
CA ALA A 69 1.95 2.16 16.96
C ALA A 69 1.15 3.17 17.79
N ASN A 70 0.03 3.66 17.25
CA ASN A 70 -0.89 4.56 17.93
C ASN A 70 -1.57 3.86 19.12
N ASP A 71 -1.98 2.60 19.00
CA ASP A 71 -2.56 1.85 20.11
C ASP A 71 -1.55 1.70 21.27
N TYR A 72 -0.26 1.44 20.96
CA TYR A 72 0.79 1.50 21.98
C TYR A 72 0.97 2.90 22.58
N HIS A 73 0.98 3.94 21.75
CA HIS A 73 1.08 5.31 22.23
C HIS A 73 -0.08 5.68 23.19
N VAL A 74 -1.31 5.36 22.81
CA VAL A 74 -2.52 5.60 23.62
C VAL A 74 -2.46 4.82 24.93
N TYR A 75 -2.01 3.57 24.90
CA TYR A 75 -1.83 2.79 26.12
C TYR A 75 -0.78 3.41 27.06
N ALA A 76 0.37 3.84 26.53
CA ALA A 76 1.39 4.53 27.30
C ALA A 76 0.85 5.83 27.93
N GLN A 77 0.07 6.61 27.18
CA GLN A 77 -0.60 7.81 27.70
C GLN A 77 -1.56 7.50 28.85
N LYS A 78 -2.36 6.43 28.72
CA LYS A 78 -3.29 5.99 29.78
C LYS A 78 -2.54 5.62 31.07
N LEU A 79 -1.41 4.91 30.97
CA LEU A 79 -0.56 4.60 32.13
C LEU A 79 -0.11 5.87 32.86
N PHE A 80 0.28 6.90 32.12
CA PHE A 80 0.67 8.19 32.70
C PHE A 80 -0.52 8.95 33.29
N ILE A 81 -1.69 8.92 32.65
CA ILE A 81 -2.90 9.56 33.18
C ILE A 81 -3.30 8.92 34.51
N ASP A 82 -3.33 7.60 34.58
CA ASP A 82 -3.67 6.86 35.81
C ASP A 82 -2.66 7.19 36.94
N TYR A 83 -1.36 7.23 36.60
CA TYR A 83 -0.31 7.63 37.54
C TYR A 83 -0.47 9.08 38.03
N LEU A 84 -0.70 10.04 37.14
CA LEU A 84 -0.82 11.46 37.51
C LEU A 84 -2.09 11.74 38.33
N LEU A 85 -3.18 11.02 38.07
CA LEU A 85 -4.44 11.17 38.82
C LEU A 85 -4.40 10.49 40.19
N SER A 86 -3.45 9.59 40.43
CA SER A 86 -3.28 8.93 41.74
C SER A 86 -2.79 9.86 42.85
N GLY A 87 -2.26 11.04 42.50
CA GLY A 87 -1.66 11.97 43.46
C GLY A 87 -0.24 11.60 43.90
N GLU A 88 0.31 10.46 43.45
CA GLU A 88 1.70 10.04 43.71
C GLU A 88 2.70 11.07 43.17
N SER A 89 2.41 11.67 42.02
CA SER A 89 3.24 12.68 41.38
C SER A 89 3.31 14.01 42.14
N ALA A 90 2.40 14.26 43.10
CA ALA A 90 2.32 15.50 43.86
C ALA A 90 3.08 15.44 45.21
N LYS A 91 3.76 14.34 45.51
CA LYS A 91 4.54 14.17 46.74
C LYS A 91 5.87 14.91 46.67
N ASP A 92 6.32 15.38 47.84
CA ASP A 92 7.55 16.15 47.99
C ASP A 92 8.79 15.43 47.43
N GLU A 93 9.79 16.23 47.04
CA GLU A 93 11.08 15.77 46.49
C GLU A 93 11.89 14.95 47.50
N GLU A 94 11.62 15.09 48.79
CA GLU A 94 12.26 14.32 49.87
C GLU A 94 11.51 13.01 50.19
N ALA A 95 10.30 12.83 49.66
CA ALA A 95 9.49 11.64 49.94
C ALA A 95 10.04 10.41 49.22
N GLN A 96 9.89 9.23 49.84
CA GLN A 96 10.32 7.96 49.26
C GLN A 96 9.82 7.79 47.82
N GLY A 97 10.71 7.37 46.91
CA GLY A 97 10.39 7.22 45.49
C GLY A 97 10.65 8.45 44.61
N ALA A 98 11.21 9.55 45.13
CA ALA A 98 11.51 10.76 44.37
C ALA A 98 12.32 10.52 43.08
N VAL A 99 13.37 9.70 43.15
CA VAL A 99 14.19 9.32 41.98
C VAL A 99 13.35 8.62 40.90
N THR A 100 12.43 7.75 41.29
CA THR A 100 11.51 7.06 40.38
C THR A 100 10.50 8.03 39.77
N ARG A 101 9.99 8.99 40.55
CA ARG A 101 9.08 10.05 40.06
C ARG A 101 9.77 10.94 39.02
N GLU A 102 11.03 11.32 39.26
CA GLU A 102 11.82 12.10 38.30
C GLU A 102 12.11 11.31 37.02
N ALA A 103 12.41 10.01 37.13
CA ALA A 103 12.56 9.13 35.97
C ALA A 103 11.25 9.01 35.15
N LEU A 104 10.11 8.87 35.82
CA LEU A 104 8.79 8.85 35.18
C LEU A 104 8.48 10.16 34.46
N GLU A 105 8.80 11.30 35.06
CA GLU A 105 8.62 12.61 34.40
C GLU A 105 9.50 12.73 33.14
N ARG A 106 10.74 12.24 33.18
CA ARG A 106 11.60 12.19 31.98
C ARG A 106 11.01 11.31 30.89
N GLU A 107 10.53 10.11 31.23
CA GLU A 107 9.84 9.22 30.26
C GLU A 107 8.56 9.87 29.71
N ARG A 108 7.83 10.64 30.52
CA ARG A 108 6.63 11.38 30.08
C ARG A 108 6.98 12.45 29.04
N GLN A 109 8.04 13.23 29.29
CA GLN A 109 8.50 14.25 28.35
C GLN A 109 8.99 13.64 27.04
N GLN A 110 9.70 12.50 27.13
CA GLN A 110 10.10 11.73 25.95
C GLN A 110 8.89 11.20 25.18
N LEU A 111 7.87 10.67 25.87
CA LEU A 111 6.63 10.20 25.24
C LEU A 111 5.90 11.32 24.49
N ILE A 112 5.83 12.53 25.06
CA ILE A 112 5.22 13.70 24.39
C ILE A 112 5.99 14.05 23.13
N SER A 113 7.32 14.18 23.22
CA SER A 113 8.17 14.47 22.06
C SER A 113 8.01 13.40 20.97
N LEU A 114 7.98 12.13 21.35
CA LEU A 114 7.79 11.02 20.43
C LEU A 114 6.40 11.05 19.79
N GLY A 115 5.36 11.39 20.55
CA GLY A 115 4.00 11.57 20.07
C GLY A 115 3.87 12.72 19.06
N ASP A 116 4.52 13.86 19.31
CA ASP A 116 4.54 14.99 18.39
C ASP A 116 5.22 14.64 17.05
N GLU A 117 6.34 13.91 17.11
CA GLU A 117 7.01 13.40 15.91
C GLU A 117 6.15 12.39 15.16
N PHE A 118 5.54 11.46 15.88
CA PHE A 118 4.64 10.47 15.30
C PHE A 118 3.43 11.10 14.60
N HIS A 119 2.81 12.13 15.20
CA HIS A 119 1.74 12.89 14.57
C HIS A 119 2.18 13.61 13.29
N LYS A 120 3.42 14.11 13.23
CA LYS A 120 3.98 14.68 11.99
C LYS A 120 4.09 13.62 10.89
N ILE A 121 4.55 12.40 11.22
CA ILE A 121 4.64 11.31 10.24
C ILE A 121 3.24 10.88 9.77
N HIS A 122 2.24 10.85 10.65
CA HIS A 122 0.84 10.64 10.23
C HIS A 122 0.39 11.68 9.20
N GLY A 123 0.65 12.96 9.44
CA GLY A 123 0.33 14.02 8.48
C GLY A 123 1.07 13.86 7.14
N GLN A 124 2.33 13.43 7.17
CA GLN A 124 3.10 13.10 5.96
C GLN A 124 2.51 11.91 5.21
N HIS A 125 2.05 10.88 5.91
CA HIS A 125 1.40 9.72 5.33
C HIS A 125 0.07 10.08 4.66
N ASP A 126 -0.78 10.88 5.31
CA ASP A 126 -2.03 11.35 4.72
C ASP A 126 -1.80 12.19 3.46
N TYR A 127 -0.77 13.07 3.50
CA TYR A 127 -0.36 13.83 2.33
C TYR A 127 0.12 12.93 1.19
N LEU A 128 0.97 11.94 1.48
CA LEU A 128 1.46 10.96 0.51
C LEU A 128 0.31 10.17 -0.14
N ILE A 129 -0.68 9.74 0.66
CA ILE A 129 -1.88 9.08 0.15
C ILE A 129 -2.63 10.00 -0.80
N ALA A 130 -2.90 11.24 -0.40
CA ALA A 130 -3.66 12.19 -1.23
C ALA A 130 -2.95 12.48 -2.56
N GLU A 131 -1.63 12.71 -2.51
CA GLU A 131 -0.82 13.03 -3.67
C GLU A 131 -0.72 11.83 -4.64
N SER A 132 -0.36 10.65 -4.12
CA SER A 132 -0.25 9.43 -4.93
C SER A 132 -1.60 9.03 -5.55
N GLN A 133 -2.70 9.15 -4.81
CA GLN A 133 -4.04 8.88 -5.34
C GLN A 133 -4.43 9.85 -6.45
N SER A 134 -4.11 11.14 -6.30
CA SER A 134 -4.38 12.15 -7.33
C SER A 134 -3.67 11.82 -8.65
N VAL A 135 -2.39 11.46 -8.57
CA VAL A 135 -1.59 11.04 -9.74
C VAL A 135 -2.15 9.77 -10.37
N LEU A 136 -2.40 8.72 -9.57
CA LEU A 136 -2.93 7.45 -10.06
C LEU A 136 -4.30 7.59 -10.72
N ILE A 137 -5.18 8.43 -10.17
CA ILE A 137 -6.48 8.75 -10.78
C ILE A 137 -6.28 9.44 -12.13
N LYS A 138 -5.39 10.43 -12.20
CA LYS A 138 -5.12 11.18 -13.44
C LYS A 138 -4.56 10.28 -14.54
N VAL A 139 -3.61 9.41 -14.20
CA VAL A 139 -3.04 8.43 -15.12
C VAL A 139 -4.09 7.43 -15.58
N SER A 140 -4.91 6.93 -14.65
CA SER A 140 -6.00 5.99 -14.98
C SER A 140 -7.05 6.61 -15.90
N GLN A 141 -7.39 7.90 -15.71
CA GLN A 141 -8.29 8.63 -16.60
C GLN A 141 -7.70 8.79 -18.00
N MET A 142 -6.41 9.14 -18.09
CA MET A 142 -5.69 9.23 -19.37
C MET A 142 -5.67 7.87 -20.08
N PHE A 143 -5.33 6.81 -19.34
CA PHE A 143 -5.34 5.44 -19.84
C PHE A 143 -6.72 5.03 -20.36
N ASN A 144 -7.79 5.25 -19.59
CA ASN A 144 -9.15 4.92 -20.01
C ASN A 144 -9.58 5.68 -21.27
N SER A 145 -9.18 6.95 -21.41
CA SER A 145 -9.45 7.76 -22.61
C SER A 145 -8.74 7.21 -23.85
N GLU A 146 -7.44 6.89 -23.73
CA GLU A 146 -6.68 6.31 -24.85
C GLU A 146 -7.11 4.87 -25.16
N MET A 147 -7.54 4.10 -24.15
CA MET A 147 -8.15 2.78 -24.33
C MET A 147 -9.41 2.85 -25.19
N GLU A 148 -10.32 3.79 -24.94
CA GLU A 148 -11.52 3.96 -25.78
C GLU A 148 -11.18 4.39 -27.20
N LYS A 149 -10.17 5.26 -27.38
CA LYS A 149 -9.69 5.66 -28.71
C LYS A 149 -9.11 4.45 -29.46
N ALA A 150 -8.28 3.64 -28.81
CA ALA A 150 -7.71 2.43 -29.38
C ALA A 150 -8.80 1.42 -29.76
N ILE A 151 -9.78 1.17 -28.88
CA ILE A 151 -10.93 0.29 -29.17
C ILE A 151 -11.68 0.76 -30.42
N ASN A 152 -11.94 2.06 -30.55
CA ASN A 152 -12.61 2.61 -31.72
C ASN A 152 -11.77 2.47 -32.99
N ALA A 153 -10.47 2.74 -32.91
CA ALA A 153 -9.53 2.63 -34.03
C ALA A 153 -9.37 1.18 -34.50
N LEU A 154 -9.35 0.21 -33.57
CA LEU A 154 -9.19 -1.22 -33.86
C LEU A 154 -10.42 -1.85 -34.53
N LYS A 155 -11.61 -1.24 -34.44
CA LYS A 155 -12.81 -1.78 -35.10
C LYS A 155 -12.65 -1.93 -36.61
N SER A 156 -12.03 -0.95 -37.27
CA SER A 156 -11.90 -0.96 -38.73
C SER A 156 -10.94 -2.07 -39.20
N PRO A 157 -9.71 -2.18 -38.67
CA PRO A 157 -8.83 -3.32 -38.95
C PRO A 157 -9.46 -4.67 -38.59
N LEU A 158 -10.07 -4.82 -37.41
CA LEU A 158 -10.65 -6.10 -37.00
C LEU A 158 -11.81 -6.56 -37.91
N LYS A 159 -12.62 -5.64 -38.45
CA LYS A 159 -13.63 -5.96 -39.46
C LYS A 159 -13.03 -6.57 -40.73
N THR A 160 -11.87 -6.08 -41.17
CA THR A 160 -11.17 -6.65 -42.34
C THR A 160 -10.65 -8.07 -42.08
N ALA A 161 -10.48 -8.45 -40.81
CA ALA A 161 -10.15 -9.81 -40.38
C ALA A 161 -11.38 -10.66 -40.03
N ASN A 162 -12.57 -10.29 -40.52
CA ASN A 162 -13.86 -10.95 -40.25
C ASN A 162 -14.30 -10.98 -38.77
N PHE A 163 -13.76 -10.10 -37.93
CA PHE A 163 -14.25 -9.94 -36.56
C PHE A 163 -15.40 -8.91 -36.50
N SER A 164 -16.54 -9.31 -35.95
CA SER A 164 -17.74 -8.47 -35.80
C SER A 164 -18.20 -8.30 -34.34
N GLY A 165 -17.32 -8.58 -33.38
CA GLY A 165 -17.65 -8.54 -31.96
C GLY A 165 -17.91 -7.12 -31.40
N PRO A 166 -18.59 -7.01 -30.24
CA PRO A 166 -18.84 -5.74 -29.58
C PRO A 166 -17.55 -5.09 -29.03
N LYS A 167 -17.63 -3.79 -28.69
CA LYS A 167 -16.51 -3.05 -28.06
C LYS A 167 -16.00 -3.71 -26.77
N SER A 168 -16.89 -4.36 -26.03
CA SER A 168 -16.56 -5.07 -24.78
C SER A 168 -15.56 -6.21 -25.01
N GLU A 169 -15.66 -6.94 -26.13
CA GLU A 169 -14.71 -8.02 -26.46
C GLU A 169 -13.33 -7.46 -26.83
N ILE A 170 -13.28 -6.36 -27.59
CA ILE A 170 -12.01 -5.66 -27.89
C ILE A 170 -11.35 -5.18 -26.59
N ARG A 171 -12.15 -4.63 -25.67
CA ARG A 171 -11.66 -4.22 -24.35
C ARG A 171 -11.12 -5.41 -23.56
N LYS A 172 -11.82 -6.55 -23.56
CA LYS A 172 -11.39 -7.79 -22.88
C LYS A 172 -10.07 -8.30 -23.47
N ALA A 173 -9.92 -8.31 -24.79
CA ALA A 173 -8.70 -8.74 -25.45
C ALA A 173 -7.48 -7.86 -25.09
N ILE A 174 -7.63 -6.54 -25.08
CA ILE A 174 -6.54 -5.63 -24.69
C ILE A 174 -6.17 -5.84 -23.21
N ARG A 175 -7.16 -5.95 -22.31
CA ARG A 175 -6.92 -6.23 -20.88
C ARG A 175 -6.19 -7.54 -20.66
N HIS A 176 -6.62 -8.59 -21.35
CA HIS A 176 -5.97 -9.89 -21.32
C HIS A 176 -4.49 -9.76 -21.71
N ALA A 177 -4.20 -9.08 -22.83
CA ALA A 177 -2.83 -8.85 -23.24
C ALA A 177 -2.01 -8.02 -22.23
N LEU A 178 -2.59 -6.99 -21.59
CA LEU A 178 -1.95 -6.20 -20.52
C LEU A 178 -1.65 -6.98 -19.23
N ILE A 179 -2.33 -8.11 -19.02
CA ILE A 179 -2.08 -8.98 -17.87
C ILE A 179 -0.92 -9.93 -18.18
N TYR A 180 -0.88 -10.49 -19.39
CA TYR A 180 0.02 -11.59 -19.73
C TYR A 180 1.25 -11.18 -20.55
N CYS A 181 1.33 -9.95 -21.07
CA CYS A 181 2.51 -9.43 -21.76
C CYS A 181 3.22 -8.39 -20.91
N ASN A 182 4.54 -8.49 -20.82
CA ASN A 182 5.39 -7.48 -20.21
C ASN A 182 5.86 -6.48 -21.28
N LEU A 183 5.26 -5.30 -21.33
CA LEU A 183 5.69 -4.22 -22.22
C LEU A 183 6.34 -3.03 -21.49
N MET A 184 6.36 -3.03 -20.16
CA MET A 184 6.89 -1.92 -19.36
C MET A 184 8.39 -1.72 -19.58
N ASN A 185 9.17 -2.81 -19.58
CA ASN A 185 10.63 -2.73 -19.60
C ASN A 185 11.27 -2.94 -20.98
N ASN A 186 10.52 -3.43 -21.97
CA ASN A 186 11.10 -3.78 -23.27
C ASN A 186 10.09 -3.71 -24.42
N GLN A 187 9.95 -2.54 -25.03
CA GLN A 187 9.03 -2.30 -26.15
C GLN A 187 9.63 -2.65 -27.52
N THR A 188 10.25 -3.83 -27.64
CA THR A 188 10.68 -4.31 -28.96
C THR A 188 9.46 -4.54 -29.87
N GLN A 189 9.69 -4.46 -31.17
CA GLN A 189 8.65 -4.78 -32.15
C GLN A 189 8.13 -6.21 -31.99
N GLU A 190 8.98 -7.15 -31.58
CA GLU A 190 8.61 -8.53 -31.29
C GLU A 190 7.64 -8.61 -30.10
N ASN A 191 7.91 -7.92 -29.00
CA ASN A 191 7.03 -7.92 -27.82
C ASN A 191 5.68 -7.23 -28.14
N LYS A 192 5.70 -6.15 -28.93
CA LYS A 192 4.47 -5.52 -29.42
C LYS A 192 3.65 -6.48 -30.29
N PHE A 193 4.28 -7.32 -31.10
CA PHE A 193 3.56 -8.37 -31.86
C PHE A 193 3.08 -9.51 -30.97
N GLN A 194 3.84 -9.92 -29.96
CA GLN A 194 3.37 -10.90 -28.97
C GLN A 194 2.13 -10.41 -28.22
N PHE A 195 2.05 -9.10 -27.91
CA PHE A 195 0.85 -8.48 -27.37
C PHE A 195 -0.37 -8.67 -28.28
N ILE A 196 -0.19 -8.47 -29.60
CA ILE A 196 -1.26 -8.72 -30.58
C ILE A 196 -1.64 -10.21 -30.63
N GLU A 197 -0.68 -11.12 -30.55
CA GLU A 197 -0.98 -12.56 -30.47
C GLU A 197 -1.81 -12.90 -29.24
N LYS A 198 -1.49 -12.31 -28.08
CA LYS A 198 -2.29 -12.50 -26.86
C LYS A 198 -3.69 -11.93 -26.97
N MET A 199 -3.87 -10.79 -27.65
CA MET A 199 -5.22 -10.32 -27.99
C MET A 199 -5.96 -11.33 -28.88
N ASN A 200 -5.25 -11.99 -29.79
CA ASN A 200 -5.83 -12.94 -30.73
C ASN A 200 -6.29 -14.25 -30.06
N GLU A 201 -5.78 -14.61 -28.90
CA GLU A 201 -6.30 -15.75 -28.11
C GLU A 201 -7.79 -15.54 -27.75
N ILE A 202 -8.21 -14.27 -27.59
CA ILE A 202 -9.60 -13.88 -27.35
C ILE A 202 -10.39 -13.75 -28.66
N PHE A 203 -9.83 -13.08 -29.67
CA PHE A 203 -10.54 -12.85 -30.93
C PHE A 203 -10.69 -14.10 -31.80
N LYS A 204 -9.72 -15.03 -31.73
CA LYS A 204 -9.65 -16.27 -32.52
C LYS A 204 -9.77 -16.03 -34.03
N VAL A 205 -9.08 -15.00 -34.54
CA VAL A 205 -9.08 -14.63 -35.96
C VAL A 205 -7.72 -14.83 -36.61
N SER A 206 -7.69 -14.94 -37.94
CA SER A 206 -6.44 -15.01 -38.70
C SER A 206 -5.88 -13.59 -38.90
N LEU A 207 -4.79 -13.26 -38.21
CA LEU A 207 -4.12 -11.96 -38.33
C LEU A 207 -2.92 -12.06 -39.28
N ASN A 208 -2.92 -11.28 -40.36
CA ASN A 208 -1.75 -11.11 -41.22
C ASN A 208 -0.77 -10.06 -40.65
N GLN A 209 0.48 -10.01 -41.16
CA GLN A 209 1.49 -9.08 -40.60
C GLN A 209 1.14 -7.60 -40.78
N ASP A 210 0.54 -7.20 -41.91
CA ASP A 210 0.13 -5.81 -42.14
C ASP A 210 -0.92 -5.36 -41.11
N LEU A 211 -1.87 -6.24 -40.79
CA LEU A 211 -2.91 -5.97 -39.82
C LEU A 211 -2.35 -5.93 -38.39
N LYS A 212 -1.40 -6.82 -38.04
CA LYS A 212 -0.66 -6.74 -36.77
C LYS A 212 0.07 -5.39 -36.63
N ALA A 213 0.76 -4.93 -37.68
CA ALA A 213 1.44 -3.64 -37.69
C ALA A 213 0.47 -2.47 -37.50
N ARG A 214 -0.69 -2.48 -38.17
CA ARG A 214 -1.75 -1.46 -37.96
C ARG A 214 -2.32 -1.50 -36.56
N MET A 215 -2.51 -2.68 -35.98
CA MET A 215 -2.99 -2.81 -34.59
C MET A 215 -1.98 -2.24 -33.61
N VAL A 216 -0.69 -2.53 -33.79
CA VAL A 216 0.39 -1.93 -32.98
C VAL A 216 0.37 -0.41 -33.05
N LEU A 217 0.26 0.18 -34.25
CA LEU A 217 0.18 1.64 -34.41
C LEU A 217 -1.01 2.25 -33.66
N ASN A 218 -2.15 1.58 -33.65
CA ASN A 218 -3.35 2.03 -32.92
C ASN A 218 -3.21 1.90 -31.39
N LEU A 219 -2.28 1.09 -30.91
CA LEU A 219 -2.01 0.84 -29.49
C LEU A 219 -0.79 1.59 -28.95
N GLU A 220 -0.05 2.30 -29.81
CA GLU A 220 1.24 2.93 -29.45
C GLU A 220 1.16 3.84 -28.23
N LYS A 221 0.05 4.58 -28.08
CA LYS A 221 -0.18 5.43 -26.90
C LYS A 221 -0.43 4.63 -25.62
N ILE A 222 -1.08 3.47 -25.71
CA ILE A 222 -1.27 2.58 -24.56
C ILE A 222 0.08 2.06 -24.10
N PHE A 223 0.92 1.60 -25.04
CA PHE A 223 2.27 1.15 -24.74
C PHE A 223 3.09 2.26 -24.09
N LYS A 224 3.03 3.48 -24.62
CA LYS A 224 3.72 4.62 -24.01
C LYS A 224 3.25 4.90 -22.58
N ILE A 225 1.94 4.89 -22.33
CA ILE A 225 1.42 5.09 -20.96
C ILE A 225 1.94 4.00 -20.02
N GLU A 226 1.99 2.76 -20.49
CA GLU A 226 2.49 1.61 -19.73
C GLU A 226 3.99 1.73 -19.42
N SER A 227 4.85 2.13 -20.38
CA SER A 227 6.28 2.34 -20.11
C SER A 227 6.55 3.51 -19.18
N ASP A 228 5.80 4.61 -19.35
CA ASP A 228 6.01 5.84 -18.58
C ASP A 228 5.43 5.71 -17.16
N PHE A 229 4.71 4.62 -16.86
CA PHE A 229 3.98 4.45 -15.60
C PHE A 229 4.92 4.33 -14.40
N ASP A 230 5.93 3.46 -14.50
CA ASP A 230 6.85 3.18 -13.39
C ASP A 230 7.62 4.43 -12.97
N GLU A 231 8.04 5.25 -13.93
CA GLU A 231 8.72 6.51 -13.65
C GLU A 231 7.82 7.49 -12.88
N GLN A 232 6.52 7.52 -13.21
CA GLN A 232 5.54 8.38 -12.52
C GLN A 232 5.25 7.95 -11.09
N ILE A 233 5.37 6.67 -10.76
CA ILE A 233 5.03 6.15 -9.42
C ILE A 233 6.23 5.85 -8.52
N LYS A 234 7.45 5.82 -9.09
CA LYS A 234 8.68 5.43 -8.40
C LYS A 234 8.93 6.21 -7.12
N GLU A 235 8.79 7.54 -7.17
CA GLU A 235 9.00 8.39 -6.00
C GLU A 235 8.02 8.07 -4.86
N TYR A 236 6.75 7.83 -5.19
CA TYR A 236 5.74 7.48 -4.20
C TYR A 236 5.99 6.12 -3.56
N PHE A 237 6.52 5.16 -4.33
CA PHE A 237 6.91 3.86 -3.80
C PHE A 237 8.08 3.97 -2.80
N VAL A 238 9.08 4.80 -3.11
CA VAL A 238 10.21 5.06 -2.21
C VAL A 238 9.74 5.76 -0.92
N LYS A 239 8.97 6.84 -1.03
CA LYS A 239 8.40 7.54 0.14
C LYS A 239 7.54 6.61 1.00
N ALA A 240 6.74 5.75 0.38
CA ALA A 240 5.94 4.77 1.12
C ALA A 240 6.82 3.77 1.90
N LYS A 241 7.97 3.36 1.35
CA LYS A 241 8.95 2.52 2.06
C LYS A 241 9.54 3.23 3.27
N GLU A 242 9.94 4.49 3.11
CA GLU A 242 10.49 5.29 4.20
C GLU A 242 9.47 5.43 5.34
N ILE A 243 8.20 5.65 5.03
CA ILE A 243 7.13 5.67 6.03
C ILE A 243 6.98 4.30 6.71
N THR A 244 7.12 3.18 6.00
CA THR A 244 7.10 1.84 6.61
C THR A 244 8.19 1.72 7.67
N GLU A 245 9.42 2.12 7.34
CA GLU A 245 10.58 2.06 8.24
C GLU A 245 10.37 2.95 9.48
N LEU A 246 9.88 4.17 9.28
CA LEU A 246 9.56 5.09 10.38
C LEU A 246 8.44 4.53 11.26
N ALA A 247 7.33 4.05 10.69
CA ALA A 247 6.20 3.51 11.44
C ALA A 247 6.60 2.31 12.30
N ASN A 248 7.42 1.40 11.76
CA ASN A 248 7.99 0.29 12.52
C ASN A 248 8.87 0.79 13.68
N SER A 249 9.73 1.78 13.43
CA SER A 249 10.57 2.38 14.47
C SER A 249 9.74 3.01 15.60
N PHE A 250 8.68 3.76 15.27
CA PHE A 250 7.78 4.31 16.29
C PHE A 250 7.05 3.22 17.07
N ARG A 251 6.57 2.16 16.41
CA ARG A 251 5.93 1.01 17.07
C ARG A 251 6.86 0.39 18.12
N ASP A 252 8.13 0.18 17.77
CA ASP A 252 9.13 -0.36 18.69
C ASP A 252 9.47 0.60 19.82
N GLN A 253 9.60 1.90 19.53
CA GLN A 253 9.88 2.93 20.53
C GLN A 253 8.74 3.05 21.54
N PHE A 254 7.48 3.10 21.09
CA PHE A 254 6.31 3.13 21.99
C PHE A 254 6.22 1.87 22.84
N TYR A 255 6.42 0.69 22.24
CA TYR A 255 6.46 -0.57 22.97
C TYR A 255 7.55 -0.57 24.07
N ASN A 256 8.76 -0.12 23.73
CA ASN A 256 9.85 -0.03 24.70
C ASN A 256 9.56 0.98 25.82
N THR A 257 8.92 2.11 25.49
CA THR A 257 8.48 3.09 26.51
C THR A 257 7.46 2.49 27.46
N ILE A 258 6.48 1.72 26.96
CA ILE A 258 5.52 1.00 27.81
C ILE A 258 6.25 0.10 28.81
N LEU A 259 7.22 -0.69 28.35
CA LEU A 259 7.98 -1.60 29.21
C LEU A 259 8.73 -0.83 30.31
N ARG A 260 9.45 0.25 29.94
CA ARG A 260 10.17 1.09 30.90
C ARG A 260 9.24 1.71 31.94
N VAL A 261 8.11 2.26 31.50
CA VAL A 261 7.12 2.89 32.39
C VAL A 261 6.52 1.86 33.34
N ILE A 262 6.09 0.69 32.85
CA ILE A 262 5.56 -0.38 33.71
C ILE A 262 6.59 -0.81 34.76
N ASP A 263 7.87 -0.93 34.38
CA ASP A 263 8.92 -1.29 35.33
C ASP A 263 9.16 -0.21 36.38
N LEU A 264 9.15 1.07 36.00
CA LEU A 264 9.25 2.19 36.95
C LEU A 264 8.07 2.24 37.92
N LEU A 265 6.84 2.04 37.42
CA LEU A 265 5.62 2.07 38.25
C LEU A 265 5.62 0.99 39.34
N LYS A 266 6.28 -0.16 39.12
CA LYS A 266 6.41 -1.22 40.15
C LYS A 266 7.24 -0.80 41.37
N PHE A 267 8.11 0.20 41.22
CA PHE A 267 8.99 0.68 42.30
C PHE A 267 8.37 1.83 43.10
N LEU A 268 7.16 2.27 42.78
CA LEU A 268 6.45 3.29 43.56
C LEU A 268 5.83 2.65 44.82
N PRO A 269 5.97 3.30 45.99
CA PRO A 269 5.55 2.71 47.26
C PRO A 269 4.02 2.67 47.42
N ASP A 270 3.33 3.75 47.04
CA ASP A 270 1.90 3.93 47.31
C ASP A 270 1.02 3.89 46.05
N TYR A 271 1.62 3.64 44.88
CA TYR A 271 0.91 3.48 43.62
C TYR A 271 1.01 2.04 43.11
N LYS A 272 -0.13 1.51 42.67
CA LYS A 272 -0.20 0.25 41.91
C LYS A 272 -1.21 0.41 40.78
N ILE A 273 -0.87 -0.18 39.65
CA ILE A 273 -1.77 -0.25 38.49
C ILE A 273 -2.99 -1.09 38.88
N ASP A 274 -4.19 -0.56 38.61
CA ASP A 274 -5.44 -1.32 38.77
C ASP A 274 -5.50 -2.45 37.72
N PRO A 275 -5.52 -3.74 38.15
CA PRO A 275 -5.54 -4.86 37.23
C PRO A 275 -6.77 -4.91 36.32
N ALA A 276 -7.92 -4.42 36.77
CA ALA A 276 -9.16 -4.45 35.97
C ALA A 276 -9.09 -3.41 34.84
N GLN A 277 -8.71 -2.18 35.16
CA GLN A 277 -8.55 -1.12 34.18
C GLN A 277 -7.39 -1.41 33.21
N ASP A 278 -6.29 -2.01 33.69
CA ASP A 278 -5.17 -2.42 32.84
C ASP A 278 -5.58 -3.51 31.83
N ALA A 279 -6.36 -4.50 32.26
CA ALA A 279 -6.86 -5.54 31.36
C ALA A 279 -7.72 -4.96 30.23
N ILE A 280 -8.62 -4.02 30.55
CA ILE A 280 -9.43 -3.30 29.55
C ILE A 280 -8.53 -2.51 28.59
N ASN A 281 -7.54 -1.80 29.14
CA ASN A 281 -6.64 -0.97 28.34
C ASN A 281 -5.74 -1.78 27.40
N ARG A 282 -5.42 -3.04 27.75
CA ARG A 282 -4.61 -3.96 26.93
C ARG A 282 -5.39 -4.72 25.86
N GLU A 283 -6.72 -4.70 25.88
CA GLU A 283 -7.53 -5.46 24.92
C GLU A 283 -7.23 -5.07 23.46
N ALA A 284 -6.93 -3.79 23.21
CA ALA A 284 -6.54 -3.30 21.89
C ALA A 284 -5.11 -3.73 21.46
N LEU A 285 -4.28 -4.24 22.37
CA LEU A 285 -2.87 -4.54 22.11
C LEU A 285 -2.61 -5.98 21.65
N TYR A 286 -3.67 -6.79 21.48
CA TYR A 286 -3.57 -8.16 20.97
C TYR A 286 -3.48 -8.18 19.44
N PHE A 287 -2.34 -7.75 18.91
CA PHE A 287 -2.05 -7.79 17.48
C PHE A 287 -0.67 -8.41 17.18
N ASP A 288 -0.49 -8.85 15.94
CA ASP A 288 0.79 -9.36 15.47
C ASP A 288 1.77 -8.21 15.24
N LYS A 289 2.78 -8.13 16.13
CA LYS A 289 3.86 -7.14 16.09
C LYS A 289 4.85 -7.33 14.96
N THR A 290 4.80 -8.44 14.23
CA THR A 290 5.73 -8.74 13.12
C THR A 290 5.18 -8.32 11.76
N ILE A 291 3.94 -7.83 11.71
CA ILE A 291 3.34 -7.29 10.48
C ILE A 291 4.20 -6.15 9.92
N GLY A 292 4.56 -6.27 8.65
CA GLY A 292 5.35 -5.28 7.91
C GLY A 292 6.79 -5.12 8.40
N ALA A 293 7.30 -6.08 9.17
CA ALA A 293 8.72 -6.13 9.50
C ALA A 293 9.52 -6.53 8.26
N THR A 294 10.35 -5.60 7.75
CA THR A 294 11.38 -5.91 6.76
C THR A 294 12.41 -6.82 7.40
N ARG A 295 12.48 -8.09 6.97
CA ARG A 295 13.62 -8.97 7.26
C ARG A 295 14.80 -8.66 6.36
#